data_AF-A0A5D6XV05-F1
#
_entry.id   AF-A0A5D6XV05-F1
#
_cell.length_a   1.000
_cell.length_b   1.000
_cell.length_c   1.000
_cell.angle_alpha   90.00
_cell.angle_beta   90.00
_cell.angle_gamma   90.00
#
_symmetry.space_group_name_H-M   'P 1'
#
loop_
_entity.id
_entity.type
_entity.pdbx_description
1 polymer ?
#
loop_
_entity_poly.entity_id
_entity_poly.type
_entity_poly.pdbx_seq_one_letter_code
_entity_poly.pdbx_strand_id
1 'polypeptide(L)'
;MSFSVPIAGTVVEIVDRCESIRSVWEGRRHRRRARAGGIPIHRKAPLCTEQLIPENPSAQQQSSSPPTTSKMPVQIYANLISQPCRAVVWALKVKDADWELVQTDFGGELIKSDEFKAMNPSGFVPVLKDGDFTMFERYAVTLFLSAIRVLCGCDMLCGPVSQHSKLTTACLLATVCSPAPLPAYSNAIFVYIADKFGWTDLYPTDPLARAKVNEYLHWHHTNTRLFTQKIIRPLLSKKLGAPVTPEMLADIKKVDETMTKVSERLEKFLVKDFIAHSDAPTIADFAAYCEFDQLELIGYDFAKFPKVHAWLKRMEAVPHYDEVHAPLIGFLKSIGLSSEASTP
;
A
#
# COMPACT_ATOMS: atom_id res chain seq x y z
N MET A 1 0.25 -39.74 25.85
CA MET A 1 0.88 -38.76 26.76
C MET A 1 0.50 -37.37 26.28
N SER A 2 -0.41 -36.73 27.01
CA SER A 2 -0.91 -35.38 26.77
C SER A 2 0.08 -34.36 27.30
N PHE A 3 0.69 -33.56 26.42
CA PHE A 3 1.51 -32.40 26.81
C PHE A 3 0.62 -31.15 26.83
N SER A 4 0.25 -30.70 28.03
CA SER A 4 -0.30 -29.38 28.28
C SER A 4 0.84 -28.40 28.57
N VAL A 5 1.04 -27.41 27.70
CA VAL A 5 1.95 -26.27 27.95
C VAL A 5 1.18 -25.19 28.72
N PRO A 6 1.68 -24.65 29.84
CA PRO A 6 0.95 -23.69 30.65
C PRO A 6 1.03 -22.28 30.05
N ILE A 7 -0.06 -21.82 29.43
CA ILE A 7 -0.23 -20.49 28.82
C ILE A 7 -0.33 -19.35 29.87
N ALA A 8 -0.43 -19.68 31.16
CA ALA A 8 -0.69 -18.71 32.22
C ALA A 8 0.51 -17.79 32.56
N GLY A 9 1.75 -18.24 32.43
CA GLY A 9 2.93 -17.49 32.85
C GLY A 9 3.25 -16.26 31.98
N THR A 10 3.08 -16.39 30.67
CA THR A 10 3.45 -15.34 29.69
C THR A 10 2.48 -14.16 29.69
N VAL A 11 1.23 -14.37 30.09
CA VAL A 11 0.21 -13.30 30.15
C VAL A 11 0.49 -12.35 31.32
N VAL A 12 0.93 -12.87 32.46
CA VAL A 12 1.24 -12.07 33.66
C VAL A 12 2.45 -11.16 33.41
N GLU A 13 3.53 -11.69 32.81
CA GLU A 13 4.72 -10.88 32.48
C GLU A 13 4.42 -9.76 31.47
N ILE A 14 3.50 -9.96 30.53
CA ILE A 14 3.09 -8.93 29.57
C ILE A 14 2.27 -7.84 30.26
N VAL A 15 1.41 -8.20 31.21
CA VAL A 15 0.60 -7.25 31.99
C VAL A 15 1.49 -6.37 32.87
N ASP A 16 2.45 -6.96 33.60
CA ASP A 16 3.38 -6.22 34.46
C ASP A 16 4.26 -5.25 33.67
N ARG A 17 4.67 -5.65 32.45
CA ARG A 17 5.44 -4.77 31.56
C ARG A 17 4.62 -3.61 31.02
N CYS A 18 3.32 -3.80 30.80
CA CYS A 18 2.40 -2.74 30.42
C CYS A 18 2.16 -1.73 31.56
N GLU A 19 2.06 -2.21 32.81
CA GLU A 19 1.88 -1.34 33.97
C GLU A 19 3.12 -0.49 34.28
N SER A 20 4.32 -1.07 34.13
CA SER A 20 5.59 -0.34 34.23
C SER A 20 5.69 0.80 33.21
N ILE A 21 5.31 0.56 31.95
CA ILE A 21 5.29 1.59 30.89
C ILE A 21 4.29 2.70 31.22
N ARG A 22 3.12 2.35 31.78
CA ARG A 22 2.09 3.31 32.19
C ARG A 22 2.59 4.26 33.29
N SER A 23 3.25 3.72 34.32
CA SER A 23 3.87 4.49 35.40
C SER A 23 4.89 5.53 34.88
N VAL A 24 5.74 5.12 33.92
CA VAL A 24 6.73 6.01 33.30
C VAL A 24 6.06 7.14 32.51
N TRP A 25 4.96 6.85 31.81
CA TRP A 25 4.22 7.85 31.04
C TRP A 25 3.45 8.84 31.92
N GLU A 26 2.83 8.37 33.00
CA GLU A 26 2.11 9.22 33.96
C GLU A 26 3.09 10.16 34.70
N GLY A 27 4.28 9.67 35.07
CA GLY A 27 5.34 10.48 35.66
C GLY A 27 5.94 11.53 34.71
N ARG A 28 5.92 11.30 33.40
CA ARG A 28 6.33 12.30 32.38
C ARG A 28 5.22 13.32 32.10
N ARG A 29 3.96 12.93 32.23
CA ARG A 29 2.78 13.80 32.05
C ARG A 29 2.67 14.86 33.15
N HIS A 30 2.92 14.48 34.41
CA HIS A 30 2.96 15.43 35.53
C HIS A 30 4.08 16.46 35.39
N ARG A 31 5.27 16.05 34.95
CA ARG A 31 6.41 16.96 34.72
C ARG A 31 6.18 17.96 33.58
N ARG A 32 5.38 17.60 32.57
CA ARG A 32 5.01 18.53 31.48
C ARG A 32 3.94 19.54 31.90
N ARG A 33 2.95 19.14 32.70
CA ARG A 33 1.94 20.07 33.24
C ARG A 33 2.53 21.10 34.20
N ALA A 34 3.55 20.73 34.99
CA ALA A 34 4.23 21.67 35.88
C ALA A 34 5.07 22.74 35.17
N ARG A 35 5.45 22.52 33.89
CA ARG A 35 6.26 23.46 33.09
C ARG A 35 5.44 24.40 32.21
N ALA A 36 4.17 24.09 31.97
CA ALA A 36 3.27 24.93 31.17
C ALA A 36 2.53 25.91 32.09
N GLY A 37 3.24 26.94 32.58
CA GLY A 37 2.61 28.14 33.14
C GLY A 37 1.74 28.78 32.05
N GLY A 38 0.46 29.02 32.37
CA GLY A 38 -0.59 29.33 31.39
C GLY A 38 -0.32 30.55 30.53
N ILE A 39 -0.53 30.40 29.22
CA ILE A 39 -0.66 31.50 28.27
C ILE A 39 -2.16 31.67 27.99
N PRO A 40 -2.77 32.85 28.25
CA PRO A 40 -4.19 33.04 27.99
C PRO A 40 -4.46 33.23 26.49
N ILE A 41 -5.44 32.48 25.99
CA ILE A 41 -5.92 32.52 24.60
C ILE A 41 -6.99 33.59 24.51
N HIS A 42 -6.66 34.81 24.06
CA HIS A 42 -7.57 35.73 23.36
C HIS A 42 -6.79 36.96 22.86
N ARG A 43 -6.68 37.12 21.53
CA ARG A 43 -6.74 38.41 20.83
C ARG A 43 -7.06 38.18 19.35
N LYS A 44 -8.12 38.83 18.88
CA LYS A 44 -8.49 38.93 17.46
C LYS A 44 -7.34 39.60 16.69
N ALA A 45 -6.99 39.07 15.53
CA ALA A 45 -6.05 39.71 14.60
C ALA A 45 -6.70 40.98 13.99
N PRO A 46 -5.99 42.11 13.84
CA PRO A 46 -6.47 43.22 13.03
C PRO A 46 -6.20 42.97 11.54
N LEU A 47 -7.15 43.41 10.71
CA LEU A 47 -7.07 43.45 9.26
C LEU A 47 -5.85 44.27 8.80
N CYS A 48 -5.07 43.73 7.87
CA CYS A 48 -3.88 44.37 7.31
C CYS A 48 -4.31 45.44 6.30
N THR A 49 -4.07 46.72 6.62
CA THR A 49 -4.16 47.84 5.66
C THR A 49 -2.86 47.94 4.85
N GLU A 50 -2.99 48.11 3.54
CA GLU A 50 -1.92 48.49 2.61
C GLU A 50 -1.10 49.66 3.13
N GLN A 51 0.22 49.46 3.27
CA GLN A 51 1.19 50.53 3.34
C GLN A 51 2.29 50.28 2.31
N LEU A 52 2.38 51.20 1.36
CA LEU A 52 3.36 51.29 0.28
C LEU A 52 4.78 51.39 0.85
N ILE A 53 5.70 50.55 0.35
CA ILE A 53 7.13 50.59 0.67
C ILE A 53 7.83 51.54 -0.33
N PRO A 54 8.74 52.45 0.09
CA PRO A 54 9.47 53.31 -0.84
C PRO A 54 10.56 52.55 -1.60
N GLU A 55 10.67 52.79 -2.90
CA GLU A 55 11.71 52.21 -3.76
C GLU A 55 13.11 52.74 -3.42
N ASN A 56 14.11 51.86 -3.45
CA ASN A 56 15.53 52.18 -3.33
C ASN A 56 16.24 51.91 -4.68
N PRO A 57 16.77 52.92 -5.38
CA PRO A 57 17.32 52.75 -6.72
C PRO A 57 18.83 52.55 -6.69
N SER A 58 19.30 51.33 -6.38
CA SER A 58 20.66 50.87 -6.77
C SER A 58 20.88 49.41 -6.41
N ALA A 59 20.55 48.50 -7.30
CA ALA A 59 21.12 47.14 -7.32
C ALA A 59 21.22 46.67 -8.77
N GLN A 60 22.44 46.72 -9.31
CA GLN A 60 22.78 46.27 -10.64
C GLN A 60 22.54 44.75 -10.75
N GLN A 61 21.96 44.35 -11.88
CA GLN A 61 21.69 42.97 -12.27
C GLN A 61 22.98 42.14 -12.27
N GLN A 62 23.08 41.16 -11.38
CA GLN A 62 23.86 39.96 -11.62
C GLN A 62 22.89 38.84 -11.96
N SER A 63 22.87 38.46 -13.23
CA SER A 63 22.18 37.27 -13.71
C SER A 63 22.94 36.04 -13.25
N SER A 64 22.57 35.48 -12.10
CA SER A 64 22.81 34.07 -11.82
C SER A 64 21.52 33.32 -12.08
N SER A 65 21.48 32.58 -13.18
CA SER A 65 20.49 31.51 -13.36
C SER A 65 20.56 30.57 -12.15
N PRO A 66 19.43 30.18 -11.54
CA PRO A 66 19.46 29.23 -10.43
C PRO A 66 20.09 27.92 -10.91
N PRO A 67 20.85 27.22 -10.05
CA PRO A 67 21.38 25.92 -10.42
C PRO A 67 20.18 25.01 -10.72
N THR A 68 20.05 24.58 -11.97
CA THR A 68 19.21 23.44 -12.34
C THR A 68 19.76 22.24 -11.59
N THR A 69 19.25 22.00 -10.39
CA THR A 69 19.34 20.69 -9.77
C THR A 69 18.61 19.76 -10.72
N SER A 70 19.37 18.99 -11.49
CA SER A 70 18.86 17.83 -12.21
C SER A 70 18.22 16.92 -11.17
N LYS A 71 16.92 17.11 -10.94
CA LYS A 71 16.16 16.33 -9.96
C LYS A 71 16.09 14.93 -10.56
N MET A 72 16.85 14.00 -10.01
CA MET A 72 16.90 12.63 -10.53
C MET A 72 15.48 12.05 -10.60
N PRO A 73 15.16 11.26 -11.64
CA PRO A 73 13.84 10.65 -11.78
C PRO A 73 13.54 9.71 -10.61
N VAL A 74 12.25 9.49 -10.34
CA VAL A 74 11.83 8.52 -9.31
C VAL A 74 12.23 7.12 -9.76
N GLN A 75 12.95 6.38 -8.93
CA GLN A 75 13.33 5.00 -9.22
C GLN A 75 12.35 4.02 -8.59
N ILE A 76 11.89 3.04 -9.35
CA ILE A 76 11.05 1.94 -8.88
C ILE A 76 11.83 0.63 -9.01
N TYR A 77 12.24 0.07 -7.87
CA TYR A 77 12.82 -1.26 -7.81
C TYR A 77 11.69 -2.27 -7.88
N ALA A 78 11.62 -3.01 -8.99
CA ALA A 78 10.47 -3.86 -9.28
C ALA A 78 10.86 -5.12 -10.05
N ASN A 79 9.99 -6.12 -9.98
CA ASN A 79 9.98 -7.26 -10.88
C ASN A 79 8.55 -7.38 -11.43
N LEU A 80 8.37 -7.23 -12.73
CA LEU A 80 7.05 -7.22 -13.37
C LEU A 80 6.34 -8.57 -13.42
N ILE A 81 6.92 -9.65 -12.90
CA ILE A 81 6.14 -10.86 -12.58
C ILE A 81 5.28 -10.60 -11.33
N SER A 82 5.76 -9.76 -10.40
CA SER A 82 5.09 -9.43 -9.15
C SER A 82 3.89 -8.51 -9.37
N GLN A 83 2.70 -8.97 -8.97
CA GLN A 83 1.45 -8.20 -8.97
C GLN A 83 1.57 -6.75 -8.49
N PRO A 84 2.10 -6.45 -7.28
CA PRO A 84 2.13 -5.07 -6.78
C PRO A 84 3.10 -4.18 -7.55
N CYS A 85 4.13 -4.78 -8.19
CA CYS A 85 5.07 -4.06 -9.06
C CYS A 85 4.41 -3.68 -10.38
N ARG A 86 3.71 -4.63 -11.03
CA ARG A 86 2.94 -4.38 -12.25
C ARG A 86 1.94 -3.25 -12.04
N ALA A 87 1.18 -3.31 -10.95
CA ALA A 87 0.16 -2.32 -10.65
C ALA A 87 0.74 -0.89 -10.60
N VAL A 88 1.89 -0.69 -9.91
CA VAL A 88 2.56 0.62 -9.81
C VAL A 88 3.14 1.07 -11.15
N VAL A 89 3.88 0.18 -11.82
CA VAL A 89 4.51 0.49 -13.11
C VAL A 89 3.47 0.78 -14.18
N TRP A 90 2.33 0.10 -14.14
CA TRP A 90 1.23 0.36 -15.05
C TRP A 90 0.66 1.76 -14.89
N ALA A 91 0.36 2.18 -13.66
CA ALA A 91 -0.13 3.52 -13.40
C ALA A 91 0.89 4.59 -13.81
N LEU A 92 2.19 4.38 -13.53
CA LEU A 92 3.26 5.30 -13.95
C LEU A 92 3.36 5.44 -15.47
N LYS A 93 3.21 4.33 -16.22
CA LYS A 93 3.21 4.34 -17.69
C LYS A 93 1.98 5.05 -18.26
N VAL A 94 0.79 4.72 -17.76
CA VAL A 94 -0.47 5.39 -18.17
C VAL A 94 -0.40 6.90 -17.98
N LYS A 95 0.34 7.36 -16.96
CA LYS A 95 0.49 8.78 -16.64
C LYS A 95 1.70 9.44 -17.29
N ASP A 96 2.47 8.72 -18.09
CA ASP A 96 3.69 9.20 -18.76
C ASP A 96 4.60 9.99 -17.80
N ALA A 97 4.79 9.43 -16.59
CA ALA A 97 5.53 10.11 -15.53
C ALA A 97 7.05 10.02 -15.73
N ASP A 98 7.80 10.90 -15.08
CA ASP A 98 9.27 10.89 -15.09
C ASP A 98 9.81 9.94 -14.00
N TRP A 99 10.06 8.69 -14.40
CA TRP A 99 10.51 7.61 -13.52
C TRP A 99 11.46 6.63 -14.24
N GLU A 100 12.20 5.86 -13.47
CA GLU A 100 13.12 4.84 -13.95
C GLU A 100 12.81 3.48 -13.31
N LEU A 101 12.81 2.42 -14.13
CA LEU A 101 12.70 1.05 -13.65
C LEU A 101 14.08 0.52 -13.23
N VAL A 102 14.23 0.16 -11.96
CA VAL A 102 15.35 -0.67 -11.51
C VAL A 102 14.88 -2.12 -11.47
N GLN A 103 15.16 -2.86 -12.54
CA GLN A 103 14.76 -4.26 -12.64
C GLN A 103 15.44 -5.11 -11.56
N THR A 104 14.66 -5.95 -10.90
CA THR A 104 15.13 -6.85 -9.83
C THR A 104 14.74 -8.29 -10.15
N ASP A 105 15.52 -9.25 -9.65
CA ASP A 105 15.23 -10.67 -9.76
C ASP A 105 14.79 -11.25 -8.42
N PHE A 106 13.83 -12.17 -8.43
CA PHE A 106 13.41 -12.87 -7.23
C PHE A 106 14.58 -13.65 -6.62
N GLY A 107 14.94 -13.33 -5.38
CA GLY A 107 16.09 -13.95 -4.72
C GLY A 107 17.44 -13.60 -5.36
N GLY A 108 17.50 -12.60 -6.25
CA GLY A 108 18.74 -12.11 -6.84
C GLY A 108 19.62 -11.38 -5.81
N GLU A 109 20.87 -11.14 -6.19
CA GLU A 109 21.88 -10.55 -5.29
C GLU A 109 21.52 -9.13 -4.85
N LEU A 110 20.88 -8.34 -5.73
CA LEU A 110 20.42 -7.00 -5.37
C LEU A 110 19.45 -7.02 -4.18
N ILE A 111 18.41 -7.85 -4.21
CA ILE A 111 17.41 -7.92 -3.11
C ILE A 111 18.03 -8.46 -1.80
N LYS A 112 19.09 -9.27 -1.90
CA LYS A 112 19.83 -9.78 -0.74
C LYS A 112 20.84 -8.80 -0.17
N SER A 113 21.27 -7.80 -0.95
CA SER A 113 22.29 -6.83 -0.56
C SER A 113 21.88 -6.00 0.65
N ASP A 114 22.88 -5.56 1.41
CA ASP A 114 22.67 -4.66 2.55
C ASP A 114 22.15 -3.29 2.09
N GLU A 115 22.54 -2.83 0.89
CA GLU A 115 22.02 -1.60 0.29
C GLU A 115 20.50 -1.69 0.08
N PHE A 116 20.02 -2.76 -0.55
CA PHE A 116 18.58 -2.94 -0.76
C PHE A 116 17.83 -3.10 0.57
N LYS A 117 18.40 -3.86 1.52
CA LYS A 117 17.82 -4.03 2.86
C LYS A 117 17.80 -2.75 3.69
N ALA A 118 18.72 -1.81 3.43
CA ALA A 118 18.67 -0.49 4.05
C ALA A 118 17.45 0.31 3.57
N MET A 119 17.04 0.14 2.31
CA MET A 119 15.81 0.75 1.77
C MET A 119 14.55 -0.01 2.21
N ASN A 120 14.58 -1.35 2.19
CA ASN A 120 13.50 -2.21 2.64
C ASN A 120 14.05 -3.38 3.49
N PRO A 121 13.97 -3.31 4.83
CA PRO A 121 14.45 -4.37 5.72
C PRO A 121 13.81 -5.74 5.50
N SER A 122 12.67 -5.80 4.81
CA SER A 122 11.99 -7.05 4.48
C SER A 122 12.58 -7.75 3.24
N GLY A 123 13.39 -7.05 2.44
CA GLY A 123 14.00 -7.62 1.23
C GLY A 123 12.96 -8.01 0.17
N PHE A 124 11.96 -7.15 -0.07
CA PHE A 124 10.92 -7.39 -1.07
C PHE A 124 10.70 -6.18 -1.99
N VAL A 125 10.04 -6.41 -3.12
CA VAL A 125 9.64 -5.40 -4.10
C VAL A 125 8.12 -5.21 -4.11
N PRO A 126 7.60 -4.02 -4.50
CA PRO A 126 8.34 -2.86 -4.98
C PRO A 126 9.00 -2.02 -3.87
N VAL A 127 10.04 -1.27 -4.25
CA VAL A 127 10.61 -0.18 -3.46
C VAL A 127 10.69 1.07 -4.34
N LEU A 128 10.21 2.20 -3.82
CA LEU A 128 10.36 3.52 -4.43
C LEU A 128 11.58 4.21 -3.84
N LYS A 129 12.36 4.88 -4.67
CA LYS A 129 13.44 5.80 -4.29
C LYS A 129 13.29 7.13 -5.01
N ASP A 130 13.26 8.21 -4.26
CA ASP A 130 13.22 9.60 -4.74
C ASP A 130 14.34 10.40 -4.08
N GLY A 131 15.49 10.51 -4.76
CA GLY A 131 16.71 11.02 -4.15
C GLY A 131 17.12 10.15 -2.94
N ASP A 132 17.22 10.77 -1.77
CA ASP A 132 17.54 10.08 -0.50
C ASP A 132 16.32 9.46 0.17
N PHE A 133 15.11 9.77 -0.29
CA PHE A 133 13.88 9.23 0.26
C PHE A 133 13.59 7.85 -0.31
N THR A 134 13.36 6.86 0.55
CA THR A 134 12.97 5.51 0.13
C THR A 134 11.68 5.07 0.81
N MET A 135 10.82 4.39 0.07
CA MET A 135 9.56 3.87 0.58
C MET A 135 9.29 2.46 0.05
N PHE A 136 8.85 1.61 0.96
CA PHE A 136 8.26 0.31 0.67
C PHE A 136 7.01 0.19 1.54
N GLU A 137 6.09 -0.69 1.19
CA GLU A 137 4.94 -0.94 2.04
C GLU A 137 5.03 -2.29 2.72
N ARG A 138 4.84 -2.28 4.05
CA ARG A 138 4.61 -3.49 4.83
C ARG A 138 3.19 -3.63 5.34
N TYR A 139 2.46 -2.55 5.64
CA TYR A 139 1.00 -2.47 5.90
C TYR A 139 0.64 -0.98 6.12
N ALA A 140 0.02 -0.29 5.16
CA ALA A 140 -0.29 1.15 5.27
C ALA A 140 -1.44 1.51 6.24
N VAL A 141 -1.58 0.84 7.38
CA VAL A 141 -2.60 1.17 8.40
C VAL A 141 -2.26 2.46 9.16
N THR A 142 -1.01 2.94 9.10
CA THR A 142 -0.60 4.17 9.82
C THR A 142 -1.01 5.46 9.10
N LEU A 143 -1.24 5.42 7.77
CA LEU A 143 -1.61 6.62 6.99
C LEU A 143 -3.05 7.09 7.28
N PHE A 144 -3.95 6.17 7.64
CA PHE A 144 -5.33 6.52 8.01
C PHE A 144 -5.41 7.32 9.32
N LEU A 145 -4.48 7.11 10.26
CA LEU A 145 -4.47 7.80 11.56
C LEU A 145 -3.73 9.15 11.54
N SER A 146 -2.81 9.37 10.58
CA SER A 146 -2.12 10.66 10.43
C SER A 146 -2.95 11.66 9.60
N ALA A 147 -3.67 11.22 8.58
CA ALA A 147 -4.47 12.10 7.71
C ALA A 147 -5.70 12.69 8.44
N ILE A 148 -6.36 11.93 9.32
CA ILE A 148 -7.46 12.44 10.18
C ILE A 148 -6.98 13.54 11.14
N ARG A 149 -5.68 13.55 11.46
CA ARG A 149 -5.07 14.53 12.36
C ARG A 149 -4.86 15.90 11.72
N VAL A 150 -4.77 15.96 10.40
CA VAL A 150 -4.46 17.20 9.67
C VAL A 150 -5.71 17.83 9.05
N LEU A 151 -6.71 17.04 8.65
CA LEU A 151 -7.89 17.57 7.95
C LEU A 151 -9.02 18.07 8.86
N CYS A 152 -9.13 17.57 10.10
CA CYS A 152 -10.31 17.92 10.93
C CYS A 152 -10.14 19.14 11.83
N GLY A 153 -8.93 19.63 12.14
CA GLY A 153 -8.77 20.68 13.17
C GLY A 153 -9.46 20.37 14.51
N CYS A 154 -9.86 19.11 14.71
CA CYS A 154 -10.63 18.64 15.86
C CYS A 154 -9.68 17.87 16.76
N ASP A 155 -9.59 18.33 18.01
CA ASP A 155 -9.16 17.53 19.15
C ASP A 155 -10.18 16.39 19.42
N MET A 156 -10.32 15.46 18.49
CA MET A 156 -11.17 14.27 18.62
C MET A 156 -10.50 13.17 19.47
N LEU A 157 -9.47 13.53 20.25
CA LEU A 157 -8.78 12.66 21.22
C LEU A 157 -9.17 12.97 22.68
N CYS A 158 -10.29 13.67 22.90
CA CYS A 158 -10.82 13.96 24.23
C CYS A 158 -11.76 12.86 24.78
N GLY A 159 -11.53 11.59 24.44
CA GLY A 159 -12.24 10.43 24.99
C GLY A 159 -11.36 9.59 25.93
N PRO A 160 -11.94 8.78 26.84
CA PRO A 160 -11.17 7.94 27.77
C PRO A 160 -10.21 6.99 27.04
N VAL A 161 -8.96 6.90 27.53
CA VAL A 161 -7.84 6.13 26.95
C VAL A 161 -8.11 4.61 26.89
N SER A 162 -9.13 4.11 27.58
CA SER A 162 -9.41 2.68 27.77
C SER A 162 -10.03 1.95 26.57
N GLN A 163 -10.66 2.65 25.62
CA GLN A 163 -11.21 2.05 24.39
C GLN A 163 -10.23 2.14 23.20
N HIS A 164 -9.40 3.19 23.18
CA HIS A 164 -8.44 3.45 22.10
C HIS A 164 -7.19 2.55 22.16
N SER A 165 -6.79 2.11 23.36
CA SER A 165 -5.65 1.20 23.49
C SER A 165 -5.93 -0.19 22.92
N LYS A 166 -7.17 -0.68 22.98
CA LYS A 166 -7.51 -2.05 22.55
C LYS A 166 -7.46 -2.23 21.03
N LEU A 167 -7.98 -1.27 20.25
CA LEU A 167 -7.94 -1.34 18.78
C LEU A 167 -6.52 -1.15 18.24
N THR A 168 -5.79 -0.18 18.80
CA THR A 168 -4.41 0.13 18.38
C THR A 168 -3.45 -1.01 18.75
N THR A 169 -3.62 -1.59 19.94
CA THR A 169 -2.81 -2.73 20.41
C THR A 169 -3.18 -4.02 19.67
N ALA A 170 -4.44 -4.23 19.29
CA ALA A 170 -4.84 -5.38 18.47
C ALA A 170 -4.25 -5.31 17.05
N CYS A 171 -4.20 -4.13 16.42
CA CYS A 171 -3.55 -3.95 15.11
C CYS A 171 -2.02 -4.11 15.19
N LEU A 172 -1.39 -3.59 16.24
CA LEU A 172 0.04 -3.81 16.48
C LEU A 172 0.36 -5.29 16.75
N LEU A 173 -0.42 -5.97 17.60
CA LEU A 173 -0.24 -7.39 17.92
C LEU A 173 -0.43 -8.29 16.69
N ALA A 174 -1.42 -8.02 15.85
CA ALA A 174 -1.63 -8.76 14.60
C ALA A 174 -0.45 -8.63 13.62
N THR A 175 0.27 -7.50 13.68
CA THR A 175 1.44 -7.23 12.82
C THR A 175 2.72 -7.87 13.37
N VAL A 176 2.85 -7.95 14.70
CA VAL A 176 4.07 -8.44 15.38
C VAL A 176 4.06 -9.96 15.60
N CYS A 177 2.89 -10.60 15.68
CA CYS A 177 2.76 -12.01 16.03
C CYS A 177 2.56 -12.99 14.85
N SER A 178 2.63 -12.56 13.60
CA SER A 178 2.52 -13.49 12.46
C SER A 178 3.91 -14.05 12.08
N PRO A 179 4.18 -15.36 12.27
CA PRO A 179 5.50 -15.97 12.04
C PRO A 179 5.82 -16.21 10.55
N ALA A 180 4.91 -15.85 9.63
CA ALA A 180 5.14 -15.98 8.20
C ALA A 180 5.64 -14.65 7.60
N PRO A 181 6.65 -14.64 6.71
CA PRO A 181 6.96 -13.48 5.90
C PRO A 181 5.73 -13.15 5.04
N LEU A 182 5.05 -12.06 5.40
CA LEU A 182 3.92 -11.53 4.66
C LEU A 182 4.45 -10.82 3.41
N PRO A 183 3.86 -11.05 2.23
CA PRO A 183 4.36 -10.49 0.97
C PRO A 183 4.27 -8.96 0.96
N ALA A 184 5.16 -8.31 0.21
CA ALA A 184 5.18 -6.86 0.04
C ALA A 184 3.93 -6.30 -0.64
N TYR A 185 3.66 -5.03 -0.32
CA TYR A 185 2.51 -4.25 -0.77
C TYR A 185 2.96 -2.96 -1.49
N SER A 186 2.05 -2.26 -2.18
CA SER A 186 2.40 -1.05 -2.97
C SER A 186 1.43 0.14 -2.89
N ASN A 187 0.35 0.06 -2.12
CA ASN A 187 -0.62 1.15 -1.89
C ASN A 187 0.02 2.45 -1.39
N ALA A 188 1.00 2.36 -0.47
CA ALA A 188 1.70 3.56 0.01
C ALA A 188 2.50 4.24 -1.12
N ILE A 189 3.11 3.42 -1.99
CA ILE A 189 3.83 3.91 -3.18
C ILE A 189 2.84 4.56 -4.15
N PHE A 190 1.67 3.97 -4.39
CA PHE A 190 0.62 4.55 -5.24
C PHE A 190 0.19 5.96 -4.79
N VAL A 191 -0.11 6.12 -3.49
CA VAL A 191 -0.52 7.42 -2.95
C VAL A 191 0.61 8.43 -3.10
N TYR A 192 1.84 8.02 -2.78
CA TYR A 192 3.01 8.89 -2.90
C TYR A 192 3.24 9.37 -4.33
N ILE A 193 3.25 8.48 -5.33
CA ILE A 193 3.47 8.87 -6.73
C ILE A 193 2.32 9.73 -7.25
N ALA A 194 1.08 9.43 -6.87
CA ALA A 194 -0.07 10.22 -7.29
C ALA A 194 0.00 11.64 -6.73
N ASP A 195 0.31 11.81 -5.44
CA ASP A 195 0.48 13.13 -4.84
C ASP A 195 1.73 13.85 -5.39
N LYS A 196 2.85 13.15 -5.59
CA LYS A 196 4.11 13.72 -6.11
C LYS A 196 3.95 14.27 -7.51
N PHE A 197 3.28 13.55 -8.39
CA PHE A 197 3.07 13.94 -9.78
C PHE A 197 1.75 14.70 -10.00
N GLY A 198 0.98 14.97 -8.94
CA GLY A 198 -0.25 15.75 -9.00
C GLY A 198 -1.40 15.07 -9.74
N TRP A 199 -1.48 13.74 -9.70
CA TRP A 199 -2.54 12.98 -10.38
C TRP A 199 -3.87 13.11 -9.64
N THR A 200 -4.80 13.87 -10.20
CA THR A 200 -6.15 14.03 -9.63
C THR A 200 -7.20 13.13 -10.28
N ASP A 201 -6.86 12.47 -11.39
CA ASP A 201 -7.71 11.52 -12.10
C ASP A 201 -7.63 10.13 -11.47
N LEU A 202 -6.41 9.60 -11.28
CA LEU A 202 -6.20 8.30 -10.65
C LEU A 202 -6.32 8.35 -9.11
N TYR A 203 -6.11 9.53 -8.51
CA TYR A 203 -6.22 9.76 -7.07
C TYR A 203 -6.91 11.11 -6.78
N PRO A 204 -8.25 11.15 -6.78
CA PRO A 204 -9.02 12.39 -6.62
C PRO A 204 -8.65 13.20 -5.38
N THR A 205 -8.74 14.52 -5.45
CA THR A 205 -8.55 15.42 -4.30
C THR A 205 -9.82 15.64 -3.49
N ASP A 206 -10.99 15.41 -4.10
CA ASP A 206 -12.26 15.43 -3.38
C ASP A 206 -12.24 14.40 -2.22
N PRO A 207 -12.52 14.82 -0.98
CA PRO A 207 -12.39 13.94 0.18
C PRO A 207 -13.24 12.66 0.09
N LEU A 208 -14.44 12.73 -0.50
CA LEU A 208 -15.36 11.59 -0.57
C LEU A 208 -14.92 10.60 -1.65
N ALA A 209 -14.56 11.08 -2.84
CA ALA A 209 -14.00 10.24 -3.89
C ALA A 209 -12.67 9.60 -3.46
N ARG A 210 -11.77 10.38 -2.85
CA ARG A 210 -10.50 9.88 -2.27
C ARG A 210 -10.74 8.82 -1.21
N ALA A 211 -11.74 9.01 -0.34
CA ALA A 211 -12.09 8.03 0.67
C ALA A 211 -12.52 6.69 0.06
N LYS A 212 -13.20 6.70 -1.09
CA LYS A 212 -13.58 5.47 -1.80
C LYS A 212 -12.40 4.74 -2.44
N VAL A 213 -11.42 5.47 -2.98
CA VAL A 213 -10.17 4.86 -3.45
C VAL A 213 -9.43 4.23 -2.27
N ASN A 214 -9.27 4.98 -1.17
CA ASN A 214 -8.60 4.50 0.03
C ASN A 214 -9.34 3.30 0.66
N GLU A 215 -10.67 3.29 0.67
CA GLU A 215 -11.49 2.18 1.18
C GLU A 215 -11.08 0.86 0.52
N TYR A 216 -11.00 0.83 -0.81
CA TYR A 216 -10.54 -0.37 -1.52
C TYR A 216 -9.08 -0.70 -1.21
N LEU A 217 -8.17 0.30 -1.29
CA LEU A 217 -6.74 0.07 -1.07
C LEU A 217 -6.46 -0.60 0.28
N HIS A 218 -7.11 -0.15 1.35
CA HIS A 218 -6.90 -0.74 2.68
C HIS A 218 -7.66 -2.06 2.85
N TRP A 219 -8.82 -2.21 2.19
CA TRP A 219 -9.62 -3.42 2.28
C TRP A 219 -8.98 -4.62 1.56
N HIS A 220 -8.30 -4.40 0.43
CA HIS A 220 -7.87 -5.48 -0.47
C HIS A 220 -6.92 -6.51 0.18
N HIS A 221 -6.10 -6.11 1.14
CA HIS A 221 -5.02 -6.93 1.72
C HIS A 221 -5.49 -8.24 2.37
N THR A 222 -6.74 -8.28 2.82
CA THR A 222 -7.36 -9.47 3.44
C THR A 222 -8.54 -10.01 2.62
N ASN A 223 -8.66 -9.54 1.37
CA ASN A 223 -9.77 -9.84 0.48
C ASN A 223 -9.26 -10.28 -0.90
N THR A 224 -9.12 -9.38 -1.87
CA THR A 224 -8.68 -9.74 -3.22
C THR A 224 -7.26 -10.31 -3.24
N ARG A 225 -6.40 -9.87 -2.31
CA ARG A 225 -5.05 -10.46 -2.10
C ARG A 225 -5.07 -11.96 -1.74
N LEU A 226 -6.20 -12.49 -1.28
CA LEU A 226 -6.34 -13.92 -0.99
C LEU A 226 -6.14 -14.77 -2.25
N PHE A 227 -6.34 -14.23 -3.45
CA PHE A 227 -6.00 -14.92 -4.69
C PHE A 227 -4.52 -15.23 -4.79
N THR A 228 -3.68 -14.20 -4.62
CA THR A 228 -2.23 -14.42 -4.61
C THR A 228 -1.81 -15.35 -3.46
N GLN A 229 -2.34 -15.14 -2.25
CA GLN A 229 -1.90 -15.87 -1.05
C GLN A 229 -2.36 -17.33 -1.01
N LYS A 230 -3.60 -17.61 -1.41
CA LYS A 230 -4.25 -18.93 -1.27
C LYS A 230 -4.28 -19.74 -2.56
N ILE A 231 -4.06 -19.11 -3.71
CA ILE A 231 -4.14 -19.80 -5.01
C ILE A 231 -2.80 -19.72 -5.72
N ILE A 232 -2.38 -18.52 -6.13
CA ILE A 232 -1.18 -18.35 -6.98
C ILE A 232 0.08 -18.87 -6.29
N ARG A 233 0.36 -18.43 -5.05
CA ARG A 233 1.56 -18.83 -4.33
C ARG A 233 1.59 -20.36 -4.08
N PRO A 234 0.54 -21.00 -3.56
CA PRO A 234 0.48 -22.47 -3.45
C PRO A 234 0.72 -23.21 -4.77
N LEU A 235 0.10 -22.77 -5.86
CA LEU A 235 0.26 -23.39 -7.18
C LEU A 235 1.68 -23.22 -7.72
N LEU A 236 2.25 -22.01 -7.62
CA LEU A 236 3.63 -21.73 -8.01
C LEU A 236 4.62 -22.55 -7.21
N SER A 237 4.48 -22.63 -5.87
CA SER A 237 5.38 -23.43 -5.04
C SER A 237 5.33 -24.91 -5.43
N LYS A 238 4.13 -25.45 -5.67
CA LYS A 238 3.97 -26.83 -6.15
C LYS A 238 4.62 -27.03 -7.52
N LYS A 239 4.45 -26.08 -8.45
CA LYS A 239 4.97 -26.16 -9.82
C LYS A 239 6.50 -26.06 -9.87
N LEU A 240 7.09 -25.21 -9.04
CA LEU A 240 8.53 -24.95 -8.97
C LEU A 240 9.28 -25.90 -8.04
N GLY A 241 8.60 -26.89 -7.41
CA GLY A 241 9.24 -27.80 -6.46
C GLY A 241 9.71 -27.14 -5.16
N ALA A 242 9.18 -25.96 -4.83
CA ALA A 242 9.46 -25.27 -3.58
C ALA A 242 8.69 -25.91 -2.40
N PRO A 243 9.10 -25.69 -1.14
CA PRO A 243 8.40 -26.23 0.01
C PRO A 243 6.90 -25.87 0.03
N VAL A 244 6.05 -26.89 0.17
CA VAL A 244 4.59 -26.75 0.25
C VAL A 244 4.12 -27.16 1.65
N THR A 245 3.43 -26.27 2.34
CA THR A 245 2.89 -26.55 3.68
C THR A 245 1.54 -27.27 3.61
N PRO A 246 1.10 -27.95 4.69
CA PRO A 246 -0.25 -28.53 4.75
C PRO A 246 -1.37 -27.49 4.53
N GLU A 247 -1.15 -26.25 4.96
CA GLU A 247 -2.07 -25.13 4.74
C GLU A 247 -2.19 -24.79 3.25
N MET A 248 -1.08 -24.72 2.52
CA MET A 248 -1.09 -24.48 1.07
C MET A 248 -1.84 -25.58 0.32
N LEU A 249 -1.69 -26.84 0.73
CA LEU A 249 -2.46 -27.95 0.16
C LEU A 249 -3.95 -27.86 0.47
N ALA A 250 -4.32 -27.38 1.66
CA ALA A 250 -5.71 -27.16 2.02
C ALA A 250 -6.32 -26.00 1.22
N ASP A 251 -5.56 -24.93 0.99
CA ASP A 251 -5.99 -23.78 0.19
C ASP A 251 -6.20 -24.16 -1.29
N ILE A 252 -5.32 -24.99 -1.88
CA ILE A 252 -5.51 -25.52 -3.25
C ILE A 252 -6.80 -26.33 -3.39
N LYS A 253 -7.27 -27.00 -2.33
CA LYS A 253 -8.56 -27.72 -2.34
C LYS A 253 -9.77 -26.80 -2.26
N LYS A 254 -9.58 -25.53 -1.88
CA LYS A 254 -10.63 -24.51 -1.67
C LYS A 254 -10.59 -23.39 -2.69
N VAL A 255 -10.01 -23.64 -3.87
CA VAL A 255 -9.89 -22.63 -4.91
C VAL A 255 -11.26 -22.11 -5.32
N ASP A 256 -12.22 -22.98 -5.63
CA ASP A 256 -13.56 -22.56 -6.09
C ASP A 256 -14.32 -21.73 -5.03
N GLU A 257 -14.16 -22.09 -3.75
CA GLU A 257 -14.72 -21.33 -2.62
C GLU A 257 -14.07 -19.95 -2.54
N THR A 258 -12.74 -19.89 -2.64
CA THR A 258 -11.98 -18.64 -2.57
C THR A 258 -12.31 -17.72 -3.76
N MET A 259 -12.32 -18.27 -4.98
CA MET A 259 -12.73 -17.61 -6.22
C MET A 259 -14.11 -16.98 -6.08
N THR A 260 -15.08 -17.75 -5.59
CA THR A 260 -16.47 -17.30 -5.43
C THR A 260 -16.59 -16.21 -4.39
N LYS A 261 -16.08 -16.46 -3.19
CA LYS A 261 -16.16 -15.51 -2.07
C LYS A 261 -15.50 -14.17 -2.39
N VAL A 262 -14.33 -14.17 -3.02
CA VAL A 262 -13.59 -12.94 -3.31
C VAL A 262 -14.24 -12.17 -4.47
N SER A 263 -14.65 -12.85 -5.53
CA SER A 263 -15.28 -12.21 -6.69
C SER A 263 -16.65 -11.63 -6.33
N GLU A 264 -17.47 -12.34 -5.54
CA GLU A 264 -18.75 -11.81 -5.03
C GLU A 264 -18.58 -10.58 -4.13
N ARG A 265 -17.43 -10.45 -3.45
CA ARG A 265 -17.12 -9.22 -2.70
C ARG A 265 -16.78 -8.09 -3.65
N LEU A 266 -15.98 -8.34 -4.69
CA LEU A 266 -15.62 -7.31 -5.67
C LEU A 266 -16.84 -6.84 -6.49
N GLU A 267 -17.76 -7.73 -6.85
CA GLU A 267 -19.07 -7.41 -7.46
C GLU A 267 -19.83 -6.30 -6.72
N LYS A 268 -19.66 -6.21 -5.39
CA LYS A 268 -20.28 -5.18 -4.54
C LYS A 268 -19.52 -3.84 -4.57
N PHE A 269 -18.22 -3.85 -4.84
CA PHE A 269 -17.42 -2.62 -5.02
C PHE A 269 -17.67 -1.99 -6.39
N LEU A 270 -18.03 -2.79 -7.39
CA LEU A 270 -18.39 -2.35 -8.74
C LEU A 270 -19.84 -1.82 -8.76
N VAL A 271 -20.06 -0.70 -8.06
CA VAL A 271 -21.32 0.06 -8.12
C VAL A 271 -21.42 0.82 -9.45
N LYS A 272 -20.28 1.26 -9.98
CA LYS A 272 -20.09 1.85 -11.30
C LYS A 272 -19.19 0.96 -12.16
N ASP A 273 -18.72 1.49 -13.28
CA ASP A 273 -17.83 0.78 -14.21
C ASP A 273 -16.45 0.47 -13.61
N PHE A 274 -16.00 1.26 -12.64
CA PHE A 274 -14.72 1.07 -11.96
C PHE A 274 -14.89 1.01 -10.43
N ILE A 275 -13.85 0.53 -9.75
CA ILE A 275 -13.77 0.51 -8.29
C ILE A 275 -13.83 1.95 -7.76
N ALA A 276 -14.14 2.11 -6.48
CA ALA A 276 -14.27 3.43 -5.83
C ALA A 276 -15.40 4.31 -6.37
N HIS A 277 -16.41 3.69 -7.02
CA HIS A 277 -17.60 4.36 -7.55
C HIS A 277 -17.28 5.42 -8.62
N SER A 278 -16.20 5.21 -9.40
CA SER A 278 -15.78 6.11 -10.48
C SER A 278 -16.21 5.62 -11.86
N ASP A 279 -16.28 6.55 -12.81
CA ASP A 279 -16.54 6.28 -14.24
C ASP A 279 -15.23 6.10 -15.04
N ALA A 280 -14.08 6.21 -14.38
CA ALA A 280 -12.74 6.02 -14.92
C ALA A 280 -11.87 5.25 -13.91
N PRO A 281 -10.84 4.50 -14.36
CA PRO A 281 -10.01 3.72 -13.45
C PRO A 281 -9.22 4.63 -12.51
N THR A 282 -9.07 4.19 -11.26
CA THR A 282 -8.24 4.82 -10.23
C THR A 282 -7.10 3.88 -9.82
N ILE A 283 -6.18 4.34 -8.96
CA ILE A 283 -5.15 3.46 -8.39
C ILE A 283 -5.72 2.20 -7.69
N ALA A 284 -6.98 2.23 -7.24
CA ALA A 284 -7.66 1.07 -6.70
C ALA A 284 -7.88 -0.03 -7.77
N ASP A 285 -8.23 0.36 -8.99
CA ASP A 285 -8.43 -0.55 -10.12
C ASP A 285 -7.12 -1.21 -10.55
N PHE A 286 -6.02 -0.46 -10.65
CA PHE A 286 -4.69 -1.03 -10.93
C PHE A 286 -4.28 -2.05 -9.87
N ALA A 287 -4.47 -1.71 -8.58
CA ALA A 287 -4.17 -2.63 -7.48
C ALA A 287 -5.04 -3.90 -7.53
N ALA A 288 -6.33 -3.75 -7.83
CA ALA A 288 -7.27 -4.86 -7.94
C ALA A 288 -6.98 -5.77 -9.14
N TYR A 289 -6.81 -5.17 -10.31
CA TYR A 289 -6.74 -5.88 -11.57
C TYR A 289 -5.60 -6.89 -11.56
N CYS A 290 -4.43 -6.47 -11.10
CA CYS A 290 -3.27 -7.35 -11.08
C CYS A 290 -3.43 -8.55 -10.10
N GLU A 291 -4.43 -8.56 -9.20
CA GLU A 291 -4.77 -9.76 -8.40
C GLU A 291 -5.60 -10.77 -9.19
N PHE A 292 -6.46 -10.29 -10.10
CA PHE A 292 -7.39 -11.12 -10.88
C PHE A 292 -6.75 -11.66 -12.15
N ASP A 293 -5.98 -10.84 -12.86
CA ASP A 293 -5.38 -11.21 -14.16
C ASP A 293 -4.50 -12.46 -14.05
N GLN A 294 -3.75 -12.60 -12.94
CA GLN A 294 -2.92 -13.77 -12.68
C GLN A 294 -3.72 -15.08 -12.69
N LEU A 295 -4.99 -15.03 -12.29
CA LEU A 295 -5.88 -16.19 -12.29
C LEU A 295 -6.43 -16.47 -13.69
N GLU A 296 -6.81 -15.45 -14.46
CA GLU A 296 -7.21 -15.62 -15.87
C GLU A 296 -6.07 -16.22 -16.70
N LEU A 297 -4.85 -15.72 -16.48
CA LEU A 297 -3.65 -16.18 -17.17
C LEU A 297 -3.30 -17.65 -16.87
N ILE A 298 -3.77 -18.22 -15.76
CA ILE A 298 -3.61 -19.64 -15.44
C ILE A 298 -4.89 -20.47 -15.66
N GLY A 299 -5.91 -19.88 -16.29
CA GLY A 299 -7.09 -20.60 -16.79
C GLY A 299 -8.33 -20.56 -15.92
N TYR A 300 -8.38 -19.69 -14.91
CA TYR A 300 -9.62 -19.47 -14.17
C TYR A 300 -10.56 -18.51 -14.90
N ASP A 301 -11.85 -18.82 -14.87
CA ASP A 301 -12.89 -18.03 -15.53
C ASP A 301 -13.70 -17.19 -14.53
N PHE A 302 -13.91 -15.92 -14.88
CA PHE A 302 -14.71 -14.96 -14.12
C PHE A 302 -16.08 -14.68 -14.75
N ALA A 303 -16.48 -15.33 -15.85
CA ALA A 303 -17.76 -15.09 -16.54
C ALA A 303 -19.00 -15.24 -15.64
N LYS A 304 -18.92 -16.07 -14.58
CA LYS A 304 -19.99 -16.19 -13.56
C LYS A 304 -20.20 -14.93 -12.70
N PHE A 305 -19.27 -13.98 -12.74
CA PHE A 305 -19.31 -12.71 -12.03
C PHE A 305 -19.40 -11.58 -13.05
N PRO A 306 -20.62 -11.18 -13.46
CA PRO A 306 -20.82 -10.35 -14.66
C PRO A 306 -20.19 -8.96 -14.56
N LYS A 307 -20.20 -8.31 -13.39
CA LYS A 307 -19.57 -6.98 -13.25
C LYS A 307 -18.06 -7.10 -13.21
N VAL A 308 -17.55 -8.09 -12.49
CA VAL A 308 -16.10 -8.36 -12.43
C VAL A 308 -15.59 -8.68 -13.83
N HIS A 309 -16.25 -9.58 -14.56
CA HIS A 309 -15.88 -9.92 -15.93
C HIS A 309 -15.90 -8.70 -16.86
N ALA A 310 -16.97 -7.89 -16.81
CA ALA A 310 -17.03 -6.67 -17.61
C ALA A 310 -15.95 -5.65 -17.22
N TRP A 311 -15.63 -5.53 -15.94
CA TRP A 311 -14.56 -4.66 -15.43
C TRP A 311 -13.17 -5.14 -15.87
N LEU A 312 -12.89 -6.45 -15.85
CA LEU A 312 -11.65 -7.03 -16.36
C LEU A 312 -11.45 -6.65 -17.85
N LYS A 313 -12.51 -6.78 -18.66
CA LYS A 313 -12.48 -6.36 -20.07
C LYS A 313 -12.27 -4.87 -20.29
N ARG A 314 -12.82 -4.02 -19.41
CA ARG A 314 -12.52 -2.57 -19.46
C ARG A 314 -11.05 -2.29 -19.11
N MET A 315 -10.50 -3.00 -18.13
CA MET A 315 -9.11 -2.83 -17.71
C MET A 315 -8.10 -3.32 -18.76
N GLU A 316 -8.41 -4.37 -19.52
CA GLU A 316 -7.61 -4.82 -20.68
C GLU A 316 -7.45 -3.71 -21.74
N ALA A 317 -8.42 -2.80 -21.85
CA ALA A 317 -8.38 -1.68 -22.79
C ALA A 317 -7.57 -0.46 -22.30
N VAL A 318 -7.06 -0.48 -21.06
CA VAL A 318 -6.24 0.61 -20.51
C VAL A 318 -4.85 0.60 -21.17
N PRO A 319 -4.28 1.75 -21.55
CA PRO A 319 -2.98 1.81 -22.23
C PRO A 319 -1.86 1.07 -21.49
N HIS A 320 -0.87 0.57 -22.24
CA HIS A 320 0.28 -0.20 -21.73
C HIS A 320 -0.06 -1.57 -21.10
N TYR A 321 -1.29 -2.06 -21.27
CA TYR A 321 -1.71 -3.37 -20.76
C TYR A 321 -0.74 -4.49 -21.17
N ASP A 322 -0.56 -4.72 -22.48
CA ASP A 322 0.26 -5.82 -22.99
C ASP A 322 1.72 -5.73 -22.53
N GLU A 323 2.31 -4.54 -22.60
CA GLU A 323 3.70 -4.29 -22.20
C GLU A 323 3.96 -4.65 -20.74
N VAL A 324 3.08 -4.23 -19.83
CA VAL A 324 3.26 -4.45 -18.39
C VAL A 324 3.01 -5.90 -17.99
N HIS A 325 2.13 -6.60 -18.70
CA HIS A 325 1.73 -7.97 -18.38
C HIS A 325 2.61 -9.02 -19.07
N ALA A 326 3.30 -8.66 -20.16
CA ALA A 326 4.18 -9.56 -20.91
C ALA A 326 5.20 -10.33 -20.04
N PRO A 327 5.88 -9.74 -19.03
CA PRO A 327 6.82 -10.47 -18.19
C PRO A 327 6.17 -11.59 -17.36
N LEU A 328 4.98 -11.36 -16.82
CA LEU A 328 4.22 -12.40 -16.10
C LEU A 328 3.77 -13.50 -17.07
N ILE A 329 3.22 -13.11 -18.24
CA ILE A 329 2.77 -14.06 -19.26
C ILE A 329 3.94 -14.96 -19.70
N GLY A 330 5.10 -14.37 -20.00
CA GLY A 330 6.31 -15.10 -20.37
C GLY A 330 6.77 -16.06 -19.27
N PHE A 331 6.75 -15.61 -18.01
CA PHE A 331 7.09 -16.46 -16.88
C PHE A 331 6.14 -17.65 -16.73
N LEU A 332 4.82 -17.41 -16.74
CA LEU A 332 3.80 -18.46 -16.63
C LEU A 332 3.90 -19.48 -17.77
N LYS A 333 4.20 -19.02 -19.00
CA LYS A 333 4.49 -19.88 -20.15
C LYS A 333 5.75 -20.72 -19.92
N SER A 334 6.85 -20.11 -19.46
CA SER A 334 8.11 -20.82 -19.23
C SER A 334 8.01 -21.94 -18.19
N ILE A 335 7.12 -21.79 -17.21
CA ILE A 335 6.89 -22.80 -16.18
C ILE A 335 5.73 -23.74 -16.53
N GLY A 336 5.04 -23.55 -17.67
CA GLY A 336 3.90 -24.37 -18.07
C GLY A 336 2.70 -24.28 -17.12
N LEU A 337 2.41 -23.08 -16.61
CA LEU A 337 1.24 -22.77 -15.79
C LEU A 337 0.23 -21.86 -16.52
N SER A 338 0.61 -21.31 -17.68
CA SER A 338 -0.24 -20.49 -18.53
C SER A 338 -1.41 -21.28 -19.12
N SER A 339 -2.58 -20.66 -19.24
CA SER A 339 -3.65 -21.15 -20.12
C SER A 339 -3.26 -20.90 -21.59
N GLU A 340 -3.56 -21.85 -22.48
CA GLU A 340 -3.23 -21.78 -23.91
C GLU A 340 -3.92 -20.60 -24.64
N ALA A 341 -4.92 -19.96 -24.01
CA ALA A 341 -5.72 -18.87 -24.59
C ALA A 341 -5.08 -17.47 -24.47
N SER A 342 -3.97 -17.32 -23.75
CA SER A 342 -3.28 -16.02 -23.59
C SER A 342 -2.36 -15.72 -24.78
N THR A 343 -2.97 -15.21 -25.85
CA THR A 343 -2.27 -14.75 -27.06
C THR A 343 -1.33 -13.58 -26.71
N PRO A 344 -0.11 -13.50 -27.30
CA PRO A 344 0.83 -12.41 -27.03
C PRO A 344 0.35 -11.04 -27.47
#